data_AF-A0A1U7X4Z9-F1
#
_entry.id   AF-A0A1U7X4Z9-F1
#
_cell.length_a   1.000
_cell.length_b   1.000
_cell.length_c   1.000
_cell.angle_alpha   90.00
_cell.angle_beta   90.00
_cell.angle_gamma   90.00
#
_symmetry.space_group_name_H-M   'P 1'
#
loop_
_entity.id
_entity.type
_entity.pdbx_description
1 polymer ?
#
loop_
_entity_poly.entity_id
_entity_poly.type
_entity_poly.pdbx_seq_one_letter_code
_entity_poly.pdbx_strand_id
1 'polypeptide(L)'
;MDPTAIIEHLKKMFGTKSRTSRYQLSKALFGSKLTGNSRVGPYVNRMIDLLEELEKLGCKLGKELSQDLILQSLSESFSQFVINFNMYKMECDLHEMLNMLINYENQLASEKKRETVMLVGNSSKKKGKGKNKPKKKPTAPKGGVTKPKGFPNK
;
A
#
# COMPACT_ATOMS: atom_id res chain seq x y z
N MET A 1 -40.60 -4.59 45.41
CA MET A 1 -40.33 -5.47 44.26
C MET A 1 -39.52 -6.65 44.74
N ASP A 2 -39.83 -7.85 44.26
CA ASP A 2 -39.07 -9.07 44.57
C ASP A 2 -37.64 -8.98 43.97
N PRO A 3 -36.58 -9.19 44.76
CA PRO A 3 -35.20 -9.18 44.29
C PRO A 3 -34.94 -10.12 43.10
N THR A 4 -35.63 -11.27 43.06
CA THR A 4 -35.48 -12.25 41.98
C THR A 4 -35.98 -11.67 40.64
N ALA A 5 -37.16 -11.04 40.67
CA ALA A 5 -37.73 -10.34 39.51
C ALA A 5 -36.82 -9.23 38.97
N ILE A 6 -36.12 -8.48 39.85
CA ILE A 6 -35.14 -7.46 39.44
C ILE A 6 -33.95 -8.11 38.71
N ILE A 7 -33.38 -9.19 39.28
CA ILE A 7 -32.25 -9.90 38.68
C ILE A 7 -32.61 -10.47 37.30
N GLU A 8 -33.80 -11.08 37.15
CA GLU A 8 -34.27 -11.60 35.87
C GLU A 8 -34.45 -10.49 34.83
N HIS A 9 -35.04 -9.37 35.23
CA HIS A 9 -35.22 -8.22 34.35
C HIS A 9 -33.88 -7.66 33.86
N LEU A 10 -32.89 -7.52 34.76
CA LEU A 10 -31.55 -7.06 34.39
C LEU A 10 -30.85 -8.07 33.47
N LYS A 11 -30.89 -9.38 33.79
CA LYS A 11 -30.33 -10.42 32.92
C LYS A 11 -30.94 -10.39 31.52
N LYS A 12 -32.27 -10.20 31.43
CA LYS A 12 -32.97 -10.06 30.15
C LYS A 12 -32.50 -8.81 29.40
N MET A 13 -32.50 -7.63 30.03
CA MET A 13 -32.08 -6.38 29.39
C MET A 13 -30.61 -6.41 28.93
N PHE A 14 -29.67 -6.77 29.81
CA PHE A 14 -28.25 -6.82 29.48
C PHE A 14 -27.91 -7.96 28.53
N GLY A 15 -28.57 -9.11 28.65
CA GLY A 15 -28.45 -10.22 27.71
C GLY A 15 -28.93 -9.86 26.30
N THR A 16 -30.05 -9.15 26.17
CA THR A 16 -30.53 -8.63 24.87
C THR A 16 -29.54 -7.63 24.28
N LYS A 17 -29.03 -6.68 25.07
CA LYS A 17 -28.00 -5.72 24.61
C LYS A 17 -26.75 -6.45 24.10
N SER A 18 -26.24 -7.43 24.88
CA SER A 18 -25.10 -8.26 24.46
C SER A 18 -25.36 -9.02 23.16
N ARG A 19 -26.55 -9.63 22.99
CA ARG A 19 -26.91 -10.33 21.74
C ARG A 19 -26.93 -9.39 20.53
N THR A 20 -27.50 -8.19 20.67
CA THR A 20 -27.51 -7.20 19.59
C THR A 20 -26.09 -6.73 19.25
N SER A 21 -25.28 -6.38 20.24
CA SER A 21 -23.88 -5.97 20.01
C SER A 21 -23.07 -7.06 19.31
N ARG A 22 -23.16 -8.32 19.78
CA ARG A 22 -22.49 -9.45 19.13
C ARG A 22 -22.92 -9.61 17.68
N TYR A 23 -24.23 -9.54 17.41
CA TYR A 23 -24.74 -9.63 16.04
C TYR A 23 -24.17 -8.54 15.13
N GLN A 24 -24.12 -7.28 15.59
CA GLN A 24 -23.60 -6.18 14.77
C GLN A 24 -22.10 -6.31 14.50
N LEU A 25 -21.32 -6.70 15.51
CA LEU A 25 -19.88 -6.94 15.36
C LEU A 25 -19.59 -8.11 14.44
N SER A 26 -20.30 -9.23 14.61
CA SER A 26 -20.20 -10.37 13.69
C SER A 26 -20.58 -9.95 12.27
N LYS A 27 -21.68 -9.23 12.07
CA LYS A 27 -22.09 -8.73 10.76
C LYS A 27 -21.01 -7.85 10.12
N ALA A 28 -20.38 -6.98 10.90
CA ALA A 28 -19.28 -6.14 10.42
C ALA A 28 -18.05 -6.99 10.04
N LEU A 29 -17.68 -7.97 10.88
CA LEU A 29 -16.51 -8.83 10.66
C LEU A 29 -16.70 -9.72 9.42
N PHE A 30 -17.77 -10.50 9.35
CA PHE A 30 -18.03 -11.44 8.25
C PHE A 30 -18.40 -10.74 6.94
N GLY A 31 -18.93 -9.52 7.01
CA GLY A 31 -19.25 -8.70 5.84
C GLY A 31 -18.09 -7.84 5.33
N SER A 32 -16.96 -7.81 6.04
CA SER A 32 -15.82 -6.97 5.67
C SER A 32 -15.09 -7.52 4.45
N LYS A 33 -14.71 -6.62 3.53
CA LYS A 33 -13.86 -6.91 2.38
C LYS A 33 -12.93 -5.72 2.14
N LEU A 34 -11.67 -6.01 1.87
CA LEU A 34 -10.70 -5.00 1.46
C LEU A 34 -11.06 -4.53 0.04
N THR A 35 -11.44 -3.26 -0.09
CA THR A 35 -11.69 -2.66 -1.41
C THR A 35 -10.36 -2.31 -2.06
N GLY A 36 -10.27 -2.40 -3.39
CA GLY A 36 -8.99 -2.27 -4.13
C GLY A 36 -8.26 -0.93 -3.97
N ASN A 37 -8.92 0.09 -3.42
CA ASN A 37 -8.34 1.42 -3.20
C ASN A 37 -7.96 1.67 -1.73
N SER A 38 -8.30 0.74 -0.82
CA SER A 38 -8.02 0.87 0.61
C SER A 38 -6.65 0.32 0.96
N ARG A 39 -6.02 0.89 2.00
CA ARG A 39 -4.76 0.38 2.55
C ARG A 39 -5.02 -0.82 3.45
N VAL A 40 -4.17 -1.85 3.32
CA VAL A 40 -4.30 -3.09 4.10
C VAL A 40 -4.11 -2.87 5.60
N GLY A 41 -3.18 -1.98 6.00
CA GLY A 41 -2.87 -1.75 7.41
C GLY A 41 -4.08 -1.31 8.25
N PRO A 42 -4.71 -0.15 7.94
CA PRO A 42 -5.91 0.30 8.65
C PRO A 42 -7.07 -0.68 8.57
N TYR A 43 -7.20 -1.40 7.45
CA TYR A 43 -8.25 -2.38 7.25
C TYR A 43 -8.09 -3.59 8.18
N VAL A 44 -6.90 -4.19 8.24
CA VAL A 44 -6.62 -5.36 9.09
C VAL A 44 -6.68 -4.98 10.57
N ASN A 45 -6.17 -3.80 10.96
CA ASN A 45 -6.34 -3.29 12.32
C ASN A 45 -7.81 -3.28 12.74
N ARG A 46 -8.69 -2.76 11.88
CA ARG A 46 -10.13 -2.76 12.15
C ARG A 46 -10.70 -4.18 12.31
N MET A 47 -10.21 -5.17 11.57
CA MET A 47 -10.64 -6.56 11.75
C MET A 47 -10.19 -7.13 13.09
N ILE A 48 -8.97 -6.82 13.53
CA ILE A 48 -8.44 -7.20 14.85
C ILE A 48 -9.31 -6.57 15.95
N ASP A 49 -9.61 -5.28 15.86
CA ASP A 49 -10.48 -4.59 16.83
C ASP A 49 -11.85 -5.29 16.95
N LEU A 50 -12.47 -5.67 15.81
CA LEU A 50 -13.74 -6.39 15.81
C LEU A 50 -13.66 -7.78 16.47
N LEU A 51 -12.55 -8.50 16.27
CA LEU A 51 -12.31 -9.80 16.90
C LEU A 51 -12.15 -9.66 18.42
N GLU A 52 -11.39 -8.66 18.88
CA GLU A 52 -11.21 -8.37 20.30
C GLU A 52 -12.51 -7.92 20.97
N GLU A 53 -13.33 -7.10 20.29
CA GLU A 53 -14.64 -6.71 20.79
C GLU A 53 -15.60 -7.89 20.90
N LEU A 54 -15.56 -8.84 19.97
CA LEU A 54 -16.32 -10.09 20.06
C LEU A 54 -15.84 -10.96 21.22
N GLU A 55 -14.52 -11.05 21.46
CA GLU A 55 -13.96 -11.77 22.60
C GLU A 55 -14.41 -11.19 23.94
N LYS A 56 -14.44 -9.84 24.07
CA LYS A 56 -14.97 -9.14 25.26
C LYS A 56 -16.45 -9.47 25.54
N LEU A 57 -17.21 -9.84 24.52
CA LEU A 57 -18.61 -10.28 24.64
C LEU A 57 -18.76 -11.80 24.83
N GLY A 58 -17.67 -12.53 25.05
CA GLY A 58 -17.66 -13.99 25.25
C GLY A 58 -17.71 -14.79 23.95
N CYS A 59 -17.49 -14.17 22.79
CA CYS A 59 -17.44 -14.83 21.49
C CYS A 59 -16.01 -14.83 20.93
N LYS A 60 -15.13 -15.55 21.62
CA LYS A 60 -13.75 -15.76 21.16
C LYS A 60 -13.72 -16.66 19.93
N LEU A 61 -13.06 -16.21 18.87
CA LEU A 61 -12.73 -17.04 17.71
C LEU A 61 -11.37 -17.72 17.92
N GLY A 62 -11.22 -18.92 17.36
CA GLY A 62 -9.92 -19.59 17.32
C GLY A 62 -8.90 -18.76 16.53
N LYS A 63 -7.62 -18.91 16.87
CA LYS A 63 -6.51 -18.22 16.21
C LYS A 63 -6.53 -18.44 14.69
N GLU A 64 -6.60 -19.71 14.27
CA GLU A 64 -6.63 -20.10 12.85
C GLU A 64 -7.82 -19.47 12.12
N LEU A 65 -9.04 -19.61 12.66
CA LEU A 65 -10.24 -19.03 12.06
C LEU A 65 -10.15 -17.50 11.94
N SER A 66 -9.53 -16.84 12.92
CA SER A 66 -9.35 -15.39 12.88
C SER A 66 -8.42 -14.97 11.75
N GLN A 67 -7.35 -15.73 11.51
CA GLN A 67 -6.43 -15.53 10.39
C GLN A 67 -7.11 -15.82 9.06
N ASP A 68 -7.83 -16.93 8.94
CA ASP A 68 -8.57 -17.32 7.74
C ASP A 68 -9.59 -16.25 7.32
N LEU A 69 -10.30 -15.66 8.30
CA LEU A 69 -11.24 -14.57 8.04
C LEU A 69 -10.54 -13.34 7.46
N ILE A 70 -9.37 -12.97 8.00
CA ILE A 70 -8.59 -11.85 7.46
C ILE A 70 -8.15 -12.19 6.03
N LEU A 71 -7.53 -13.35 5.80
CA LEU A 71 -7.04 -13.78 4.47
C LEU A 71 -8.16 -13.79 3.42
N GLN A 72 -9.32 -14.37 3.75
CA GLN A 72 -10.48 -14.45 2.84
C GLN A 72 -11.05 -13.06 2.49
N SER A 73 -10.81 -12.07 3.35
CA SER A 73 -11.34 -10.73 3.16
C SER A 73 -10.47 -9.81 2.30
N LEU A 74 -9.22 -10.21 2.03
CA LEU A 74 -8.28 -9.44 1.23
C LEU A 74 -8.72 -9.36 -0.25
N SER A 75 -8.22 -8.34 -0.95
CA SER A 75 -8.43 -8.20 -2.40
C SER A 75 -7.53 -9.17 -3.18
N GLU A 76 -7.89 -9.43 -4.45
CA GLU A 76 -7.17 -10.36 -5.34
C GLU A 76 -5.68 -10.03 -5.50
N SER A 77 -5.28 -8.76 -5.33
CA SER A 77 -3.87 -8.35 -5.33
C SER A 77 -3.01 -9.04 -4.26
N PHE A 78 -3.62 -9.64 -3.23
CA PHE A 78 -2.95 -10.38 -2.16
C PHE A 78 -2.97 -11.91 -2.38
N SER A 79 -3.44 -12.43 -3.51
CA SER A 79 -3.56 -13.89 -3.73
C SER A 79 -2.23 -14.65 -3.56
N GLN A 80 -1.12 -14.10 -4.05
CA GLN A 80 0.22 -14.68 -3.84
C GLN A 80 0.62 -14.73 -2.36
N PHE A 81 0.29 -13.70 -1.58
CA PHE A 81 0.51 -13.69 -0.13
C PHE A 81 -0.28 -14.82 0.54
N VAL A 82 -1.57 -14.98 0.18
CA VAL A 82 -2.45 -16.02 0.75
C VAL A 82 -1.91 -17.42 0.47
N ILE A 83 -1.49 -17.69 -0.78
CA ILE A 83 -0.89 -18.98 -1.15
C ILE A 83 0.35 -19.26 -0.29
N ASN A 84 1.27 -18.30 -0.18
CA ASN A 84 2.50 -18.46 0.59
C ASN A 84 2.21 -18.66 2.07
N PHE A 85 1.29 -17.88 2.65
CA PHE A 85 0.91 -18.00 4.06
C PHE A 85 0.39 -19.41 4.38
N ASN A 86 -0.49 -19.94 3.54
CA ASN A 86 -1.09 -21.27 3.71
C ASN A 86 -0.07 -22.39 3.48
N MET A 87 0.81 -22.26 2.48
CA MET A 87 1.80 -23.29 2.16
C MET A 87 2.85 -23.46 3.25
N TYR A 88 3.31 -22.36 3.86
CA TYR A 88 4.35 -22.40 4.89
C TYR A 88 3.81 -22.58 6.31
N LYS A 89 2.48 -22.68 6.49
CA LYS A 89 1.82 -22.79 7.80
C LYS A 89 2.39 -21.78 8.80
N MET A 90 2.39 -20.51 8.40
CA MET A 90 3.05 -19.45 9.17
C MET A 90 2.40 -19.31 10.55
N GLU A 91 3.07 -19.82 11.57
CA GLU A 91 2.65 -19.62 12.96
C GLU A 91 3.02 -18.21 13.40
N CYS A 92 2.05 -17.30 13.31
CA CYS A 92 2.20 -15.92 13.74
C CYS A 92 0.95 -15.48 14.50
N ASP A 93 1.00 -14.40 15.28
CA ASP A 93 -0.19 -13.74 15.82
C ASP A 93 -0.80 -12.74 14.82
N LEU A 94 -1.94 -12.12 15.19
CA LEU A 94 -2.66 -11.20 14.29
C LEU A 94 -1.88 -9.91 14.01
N HIS A 95 -1.08 -9.42 14.95
CA HIS A 95 -0.26 -8.21 14.76
C HIS A 95 0.98 -8.50 13.92
N GLU A 96 1.58 -9.68 14.08
CA GLU A 96 2.63 -10.15 13.17
C GLU A 96 2.10 -10.31 11.74
N MET A 97 0.91 -10.90 11.59
CA MET A 97 0.23 -11.01 10.30
C MET A 97 -0.06 -9.65 9.66
N LEU A 98 -0.51 -8.67 10.45
CA LEU A 98 -0.68 -7.28 10.01
C LEU A 98 0.63 -6.70 9.46
N ASN A 99 1.74 -6.84 10.19
CA ASN A 99 3.03 -6.34 9.76
C ASN A 99 3.50 -6.99 8.45
N MET A 100 3.30 -8.30 8.30
CA MET A 100 3.60 -9.02 7.06
C MET A 100 2.77 -8.50 5.87
N LEU A 101 1.47 -8.26 6.07
CA LEU A 101 0.59 -7.72 5.04
C LEU A 101 0.98 -6.30 4.63
N ILE A 102 1.32 -5.43 5.59
CA ILE A 102 1.81 -4.07 5.31
C ILE A 102 3.11 -4.12 4.50
N ASN A 103 4.05 -4.98 4.89
CA ASN A 103 5.31 -5.15 4.17
C ASN A 103 5.08 -5.63 2.74
N TYR A 104 4.15 -6.58 2.54
CA TYR A 104 3.77 -7.06 1.23
C TYR A 104 3.11 -5.97 0.36
N GLU A 105 2.19 -5.17 0.91
CA GLU A 105 1.58 -4.04 0.20
C GLU A 105 2.64 -3.02 -0.27
N ASN A 106 3.62 -2.72 0.57
CA ASN A 106 4.72 -1.82 0.23
C ASN A 106 5.61 -2.38 -0.89
N GLN A 107 5.86 -3.70 -0.90
CA GLN A 107 6.62 -4.37 -1.96
C GLN A 107 5.89 -4.27 -3.30
N LEU A 108 4.59 -4.59 -3.32
CA LEU A 108 3.74 -4.44 -4.51
C LEU A 108 3.76 -3.02 -5.09
N ALA A 109 3.70 -2.01 -4.22
CA ALA A 109 3.78 -0.61 -4.65
C ALA A 109 5.15 -0.27 -5.29
N SER A 110 6.23 -0.83 -4.74
CA SER A 110 7.58 -0.62 -5.27
C SER A 110 7.81 -1.30 -6.63
N GLU A 111 7.23 -2.48 -6.84
CA GLU A 111 7.31 -3.23 -8.10
C GLU A 111 6.60 -2.50 -9.23
N LYS A 112 5.36 -2.03 -8.99
CA LYS A 112 4.60 -1.22 -9.96
C LYS A 112 5.36 0.04 -10.37
N LYS A 113 6.05 0.68 -9.42
CA LYS A 113 6.89 1.85 -9.71
C LYS A 113 8.08 1.49 -10.60
N ARG A 114 8.74 0.35 -10.36
CA ARG A 114 9.86 -0.13 -11.20
C ARG A 114 9.40 -0.51 -12.60
N GLU A 115 8.29 -1.21 -12.73
CA GLU A 115 7.70 -1.60 -14.02
C GLU A 115 7.35 -0.37 -14.88
N THR A 116 6.73 0.64 -14.25
CA THR A 116 6.40 1.91 -14.93
C THR A 116 7.65 2.64 -15.42
N VAL A 117 8.72 2.68 -14.63
CA VAL A 117 10.00 3.32 -15.01
C VAL A 117 10.65 2.57 -16.19
N MET A 118 10.60 1.23 -16.20
CA MET A 118 11.13 0.42 -17.31
C MET A 118 10.33 0.62 -18.61
N LEU A 119 9.01 0.76 -18.53
CA LEU A 119 8.16 1.03 -19.69
C LEU A 119 8.38 2.45 -20.27
N VAL A 120 8.59 3.45 -19.42
CA VAL A 120 8.88 4.84 -19.86
C VAL A 120 10.29 4.97 -20.46
N GLY A 121 11.25 4.17 -19.99
CA GLY A 121 12.63 4.16 -20.48
C GLY A 121 12.83 3.71 -21.93
N ASN A 122 11.81 3.08 -22.56
CA ASN A 122 11.91 2.57 -23.92
C ASN A 122 11.36 3.50 -25.01
N SER A 123 10.97 4.74 -24.67
CA SER A 123 10.62 5.73 -25.68
C SER A 123 11.76 6.75 -25.88
N SER A 124 12.35 6.69 -27.08
CA SER A 124 13.17 7.71 -27.76
C SER A 124 14.69 7.81 -27.49
N LYS A 125 15.49 7.18 -28.38
CA LYS A 125 16.40 7.95 -29.26
C LYS A 125 16.84 7.15 -30.50
N LYS A 126 16.06 7.25 -31.57
CA LYS A 126 16.53 6.87 -32.92
C LYS A 126 17.24 8.08 -33.55
N LYS A 127 18.56 7.92 -33.75
CA LYS A 127 19.36 8.36 -34.92
C LYS A 127 19.44 9.86 -35.23
N GLY A 128 20.53 10.51 -34.78
CA GLY A 128 21.08 11.73 -35.37
C GLY A 128 22.55 11.52 -35.74
N LYS A 129 22.83 11.13 -36.98
CA LYS A 129 24.16 10.83 -37.51
C LYS A 129 24.84 12.13 -37.96
N GLY A 130 25.51 12.84 -37.06
CA GLY A 130 26.31 14.03 -37.37
C GLY A 130 27.74 13.64 -37.76
N LYS A 131 28.08 13.77 -39.05
CA LYS A 131 29.41 13.46 -39.60
C LYS A 131 30.48 14.47 -39.15
N ASN A 132 31.67 13.91 -38.87
CA ASN A 132 32.95 14.57 -38.59
C ASN A 132 33.31 15.75 -39.51
N LYS A 133 33.92 16.80 -38.94
CA LYS A 133 34.80 17.75 -39.64
C LYS A 133 36.23 17.64 -39.08
N PRO A 134 37.26 17.39 -39.90
CA PRO A 134 38.65 17.40 -39.43
C PRO A 134 39.26 18.80 -39.43
N LYS A 135 40.10 19.07 -38.43
CA LYS A 135 40.98 20.26 -38.31
C LYS A 135 42.10 20.20 -39.36
N LYS A 136 42.39 21.34 -40.01
CA LYS A 136 43.72 21.65 -40.60
C LYS A 136 44.16 23.06 -40.18
N LYS A 137 45.40 23.16 -39.69
CA LYS A 137 46.24 24.38 -39.55
C LYS A 137 47.32 24.33 -40.67
N PRO A 138 48.24 25.29 -40.79
CA PRO A 138 48.15 26.76 -40.89
C PRO A 138 48.97 27.29 -42.10
N THR A 139 48.74 28.53 -42.57
CA THR A 139 49.75 29.28 -43.36
C THR A 139 49.43 30.78 -43.39
N ALA A 140 50.39 31.61 -42.95
CA ALA A 140 50.52 33.02 -43.33
C ALA A 140 51.41 33.10 -44.61
N PRO A 141 51.44 34.19 -45.42
CA PRO A 141 51.97 35.49 -44.98
C PRO A 141 51.45 36.79 -45.68
N LYS A 142 51.74 37.92 -45.00
CA LYS A 142 52.12 39.29 -45.46
C LYS A 142 51.33 40.07 -46.53
N GLY A 143 50.96 41.31 -46.16
CA GLY A 143 51.18 42.52 -46.99
C GLY A 143 50.02 43.52 -47.07
N GLY A 144 50.25 44.79 -46.72
CA GLY A 144 49.46 45.93 -47.24
C GLY A 144 49.02 47.00 -46.23
N VAL A 145 49.69 48.15 -46.23
CA VAL A 145 49.48 49.39 -45.45
C VAL A 145 48.29 50.19 -46.04
N THR A 146 47.43 50.87 -45.26
CA THR A 146 47.45 52.35 -45.08
C THR A 146 46.39 52.84 -44.07
N LYS A 147 46.78 53.80 -43.21
CA LYS A 147 45.95 54.81 -42.49
C LYS A 147 45.87 56.06 -43.39
N PRO A 148 44.99 57.10 -43.20
CA PRO A 148 44.73 57.75 -41.90
C PRO A 148 43.36 58.47 -41.67
N LYS A 149 43.16 58.82 -40.38
CA LYS A 149 42.59 60.04 -39.73
C LYS A 149 41.30 60.73 -40.23
N GLY A 150 40.42 61.01 -39.25
CA GLY A 150 39.48 62.14 -39.23
C GLY A 150 38.94 62.39 -37.80
N PHE A 151 39.40 63.47 -37.17
CA PHE A 151 39.02 64.10 -35.88
C PHE A 151 37.81 65.06 -36.07
N PRO A 152 37.41 65.95 -35.11
CA PRO A 152 37.37 65.92 -33.64
C PRO A 152 36.04 66.50 -33.02
N ASN A 153 35.92 66.49 -31.68
CA ASN A 153 35.73 67.64 -30.74
C ASN A 153 34.37 67.50 -30.03
N LYS A 154 34.17 67.78 -28.73
CA LYS A 154 34.87 68.58 -27.72
C LYS A 154 34.51 68.02 -26.34
#